data_AF-A0A0A0LSV5-F1
#
_entry.id   AF-A0A0A0LSV5-F1
#
_cell.length_a   1.000
_cell.length_b   1.000
_cell.length_c   1.000
_cell.angle_alpha   90.00
_cell.angle_beta   90.00
_cell.angle_gamma   90.00
#
_symmetry.space_group_name_H-M   'P 1'
#
loop_
_entity.id
_entity.type
_entity.pdbx_description
1 polymer ?
#
loop_
_entity_poly.entity_id
_entity_poly.type
_entity_poly.pdbx_seq_one_letter_code
_entity_poly.pdbx_strand_id
1 'polypeptide(L)'
;MFKYRARLRPRDVRSVDPSLFLTNSMPTLLVREHAILLNLGSLRAIAMQDCVLIFDHNRPGGQAFIESLLPRLNPKNMNGVPAMPFELEVVEAALLSRTQRLEQRLMKVEPRVQALLEVLPNKLTADVLEQLRISKQTLVELGSRAGALRQMLLDLLEDPLEIRRICIMGRNCTLNKRNDDVECTLPLDKQIADDEEEEIEMLLENYLQRCESCHGQAERLLDSAKEMEDSIAVNLSSRRLEVSRVELLLQVGTFCVAVGALVAGIFGMNLRSYLEEHVFAFWLTTAGIIVGAVVAFFLMYSYLRDRRIL
;
A
#
# COMPACT_ATOMS: atom_id res chain seq x y z
N MET A 1 -3.49 8.67 41.50
CA MET A 1 -2.47 9.73 41.69
C MET A 1 -2.18 10.53 40.42
N PHE A 2 -1.99 9.92 39.24
CA PHE A 2 -1.63 10.61 37.98
C PHE A 2 -2.71 11.49 37.32
N LYS A 3 -4.00 11.13 37.43
CA LYS A 3 -5.12 11.96 36.93
C LYS A 3 -5.09 13.41 37.45
N TYR A 4 -4.55 13.62 38.65
CA TYR A 4 -4.49 14.93 39.29
C TYR A 4 -3.29 15.76 38.84
N ARG A 5 -2.17 15.14 38.43
CA ARG A 5 -0.97 15.86 37.96
C ARG A 5 -1.10 16.36 36.52
N ALA A 6 -1.69 15.56 35.63
CA ALA A 6 -1.80 15.91 34.21
C ALA A 6 -3.08 16.70 33.84
N ARG A 7 -3.98 16.96 34.80
CA ARG A 7 -5.33 17.55 34.60
C ARG A 7 -6.10 16.98 33.39
N LEU A 8 -5.89 15.70 33.06
CA LEU A 8 -6.53 15.06 31.91
C LEU A 8 -7.99 14.71 32.21
N ARG A 9 -8.89 15.02 31.27
CA ARG A 9 -10.29 14.61 31.39
C ARG A 9 -10.39 13.08 31.25
N PRO A 10 -11.34 12.39 31.91
CA PRO A 10 -11.51 10.94 31.79
C PRO A 10 -11.69 10.43 30.34
N ARG A 11 -12.17 11.30 29.43
CA ARG A 11 -12.27 11.03 27.99
C ARG A 11 -10.93 10.95 27.27
N ASP A 12 -9.96 11.77 27.67
CA ASP A 12 -8.63 11.84 27.05
C ASP A 12 -7.78 10.63 27.46
N VAL A 13 -8.07 10.04 28.62
CA VAL A 13 -7.44 8.77 29.02
C VAL A 13 -7.80 7.64 28.06
N ARG A 14 -8.97 7.67 27.41
CA ARG A 14 -9.39 6.63 26.46
C ARG A 14 -8.57 6.60 25.16
N SER A 15 -7.97 7.72 24.73
CA SER A 15 -7.11 7.73 23.54
C SER A 15 -5.75 7.06 23.78
N VAL A 16 -5.34 6.95 25.05
CA VAL A 16 -4.08 6.33 25.50
C VAL A 16 -4.28 5.00 26.21
N ASP A 17 -5.52 4.64 26.58
CA ASP A 17 -5.85 3.42 27.33
C ASP A 17 -5.48 2.14 26.53
N PRO A 18 -4.56 1.31 27.03
CA PRO A 18 -4.17 0.06 26.39
C PRO A 18 -5.30 -0.99 26.37
N SER A 19 -6.32 -0.87 27.24
CA SER A 19 -7.42 -1.83 27.35
C SER A 19 -8.58 -1.60 26.37
N LEU A 20 -8.68 -0.40 25.76
CA LEU A 20 -9.83 -0.01 24.95
C LEU A 20 -9.66 -0.18 23.43
N PHE A 21 -8.51 -0.64 22.93
CA PHE A 21 -8.30 -0.76 21.48
C PHE A 21 -7.53 -2.01 21.06
N LEU A 22 -8.24 -2.92 20.39
CA LEU A 22 -7.67 -3.87 19.45
C LEU A 22 -7.15 -3.09 18.23
N THR A 23 -5.82 -3.04 18.08
CA THR A 23 -5.07 -2.85 16.82
C THR A 23 -5.46 -1.66 15.91
N ASN A 24 -4.52 -0.72 15.72
CA ASN A 24 -4.49 0.25 14.61
C ASN A 24 -5.40 1.49 14.76
N SER A 25 -5.29 2.21 15.89
CA SER A 25 -5.84 3.56 16.02
C SER A 25 -5.11 4.56 15.11
N MET A 26 -5.86 5.47 14.48
CA MET A 26 -5.31 6.60 13.74
C MET A 26 -4.33 7.40 14.60
N PRO A 27 -3.26 7.96 14.01
CA PRO A 27 -2.31 8.75 14.76
C PRO A 27 -3.00 10.03 15.28
N THR A 28 -2.76 10.39 16.53
CA THR A 28 -3.29 11.61 17.14
C THR A 28 -2.22 12.25 18.00
N LEU A 29 -2.03 13.56 17.81
CA LEU A 29 -1.30 14.43 18.73
C LEU A 29 -2.33 15.38 19.33
N LEU A 30 -2.51 15.31 20.65
CA LEU A 30 -3.45 16.18 21.36
C LEU A 30 -2.70 17.04 22.35
N VAL A 31 -2.77 18.36 22.16
CA VAL A 31 -2.21 19.32 23.09
C VAL A 31 -3.24 19.63 24.19
N ARG A 32 -2.80 19.61 25.44
CA ARG A 32 -3.56 20.03 26.63
C ARG A 32 -2.80 21.11 27.37
N GLU A 33 -3.35 21.66 28.45
CA GLU A 33 -2.70 22.76 29.18
C GLU A 33 -1.34 22.38 29.81
N HIS A 34 -1.13 21.10 30.15
CA HIS A 34 0.07 20.64 30.87
C HIS A 34 0.64 19.31 30.35
N ALA A 35 0.14 18.82 29.21
CA ALA A 35 0.58 17.55 28.66
C ALA A 35 0.28 17.42 27.17
N ILE A 36 1.16 16.77 26.43
CA ILE A 36 0.95 16.37 25.04
C ILE A 36 0.68 14.87 25.01
N LEU A 37 -0.48 14.47 24.49
CA LEU A 37 -0.82 13.06 24.33
C LEU A 37 -0.43 12.63 22.92
N LEU A 38 0.43 11.63 22.85
CA LEU A 38 0.94 11.06 21.61
C LEU A 38 0.38 9.66 21.44
N ASN A 39 -0.38 9.44 20.36
CA ASN A 39 -0.75 8.11 19.89
C ASN A 39 -0.29 7.98 18.45
N LEU A 40 0.85 7.33 18.22
CA LEU A 40 1.43 7.10 16.88
C LEU A 40 1.34 5.61 16.50
N GLY A 41 0.19 5.00 16.82
CA GLY A 41 -0.13 3.60 16.54
C GLY A 41 0.52 2.64 17.54
N SER A 42 1.77 2.25 17.29
CA SER A 42 2.52 1.33 18.17
C SER A 42 3.26 2.03 19.31
N LEU A 43 3.29 3.36 19.29
CA LEU A 43 3.83 4.20 20.35
C LEU A 43 2.66 4.99 20.95
N ARG A 44 2.54 4.92 22.27
CA ARG A 44 1.59 5.71 23.04
C ARG A 44 2.35 6.35 24.20
N ALA A 45 2.31 7.66 24.27
CA ALA A 45 3.04 8.40 25.29
C ALA A 45 2.27 9.63 25.76
N ILE A 46 2.55 10.07 26.98
CA ILE A 46 2.15 11.38 27.49
C ILE A 46 3.42 12.14 27.83
N ALA A 47 3.67 13.22 27.11
CA ALA A 47 4.77 14.15 27.40
C ALA A 47 4.26 15.20 28.40
N MET A 48 5.01 15.41 29.48
CA MET A 48 4.86 16.51 30.42
C MET A 48 6.18 17.30 30.46
N GLN A 49 6.23 18.42 31.16
CA GLN A 49 7.40 19.32 31.20
C GLN A 49 8.68 18.65 31.73
N ASP A 50 8.56 17.67 32.63
CA ASP A 50 9.69 17.07 33.35
C ASP A 50 9.78 15.55 33.17
N CYS A 51 8.78 14.92 32.55
CA CYS A 51 8.72 13.48 32.41
C CYS A 51 7.87 13.04 31.23
N VAL A 52 8.20 11.86 30.69
CA VAL A 52 7.40 11.17 29.66
C VAL A 52 6.89 9.85 30.21
N LEU A 53 5.60 9.59 30.03
CA LEU A 53 4.98 8.31 30.37
C LEU A 53 4.75 7.52 29.09
N ILE A 54 5.42 6.38 28.94
CA ILE A 54 5.29 5.51 27.78
C ILE A 54 4.40 4.33 28.15
N PHE A 55 3.32 4.13 27.40
CA PHE A 55 2.47 2.94 27.54
C PHE A 55 3.01 1.82 26.66
N ASP A 56 2.96 0.58 27.16
CA ASP A 56 3.41 -0.63 26.44
C ASP A 56 4.85 -0.51 25.85
N HIS A 57 5.83 -0.14 26.67
CA HIS A 57 7.21 0.07 26.23
C HIS A 57 7.87 -1.14 25.54
N ASN A 58 7.37 -2.37 25.78
CA ASN A 58 7.86 -3.61 25.17
C ASN A 58 7.49 -3.77 23.69
N ARG A 59 6.60 -2.94 23.14
CA ARG A 59 6.29 -2.98 21.72
C ARG A 59 7.45 -2.38 20.91
N PRO A 60 7.62 -2.79 19.63
CA PRO A 60 8.69 -2.25 18.77
C PRO A 60 8.61 -0.73 18.58
N GLY A 61 7.43 -0.13 18.77
CA GLY A 61 7.28 1.33 18.76
C GLY A 61 7.81 2.01 20.02
N GLY A 62 7.62 1.42 21.20
CA GLY A 62 8.14 1.94 22.45
C GLY A 62 9.66 1.84 22.52
N GLN A 63 10.23 0.70 22.13
CA GLN A 63 11.69 0.50 22.09
C GLN A 63 12.38 1.47 21.13
N ALA A 64 11.92 1.56 19.88
CA ALA A 64 12.50 2.48 18.90
C ALA A 64 12.38 3.95 19.33
N PHE A 65 11.33 4.31 20.07
CA PHE A 65 11.18 5.64 20.64
C PHE A 65 12.20 5.90 21.74
N ILE A 66 12.38 4.96 22.67
CA ILE A 66 13.36 5.05 23.75
C ILE A 66 14.79 5.16 23.18
N GLU A 67 15.12 4.36 22.15
CA GLU A 67 16.39 4.43 21.44
C GLU A 67 16.63 5.79 20.78
N SER A 68 15.57 6.46 20.33
CA SER A 68 15.65 7.80 19.73
C SER A 68 15.76 8.90 20.79
N LEU A 69 15.05 8.75 21.92
CA LEU A 69 14.93 9.77 22.97
C LEU A 69 16.13 9.78 23.94
N LEU A 70 16.58 8.62 24.42
CA LEU A 70 17.62 8.55 25.46
C LEU A 70 18.94 9.27 25.09
N PRO A 71 19.44 9.20 23.85
CA PRO A 71 20.65 9.93 23.47
C PRO A 71 20.48 11.44 23.51
N ARG A 72 19.26 11.95 23.21
CA ARG A 72 18.93 13.38 23.21
C ARG A 72 18.84 13.94 24.63
N LEU A 73 18.34 13.12 25.57
CA LEU A 73 18.23 13.48 26.99
C LEU A 73 19.56 13.44 27.76
N ASN A 74 20.64 12.94 27.16
CA ASN A 74 21.94 12.84 27.82
C ASN A 74 22.93 13.84 27.19
N PRO A 75 22.98 15.10 27.68
CA PRO A 75 23.78 16.15 27.10
C PRO A 75 25.27 15.90 27.41
N LYS A 76 25.92 15.05 26.62
CA LYS A 76 27.37 14.85 26.74
C LYS A 76 28.18 16.00 26.16
N ASN A 77 27.58 16.90 25.37
CA ASN A 77 28.19 18.13 24.87
C ASN A 77 27.10 19.08 24.34
N MET A 78 26.68 20.07 25.12
CA MET A 78 25.93 21.22 24.56
C MET A 78 26.83 22.44 24.58
N ASN A 79 27.45 22.71 23.42
CA ASN A 79 28.27 23.89 23.17
C ASN A 79 27.37 25.12 23.00
N GLY A 80 26.73 25.59 24.08
CA GLY A 80 26.02 26.87 24.11
C GLY A 80 24.77 27.01 23.23
N VAL A 81 24.25 25.93 22.64
CA VAL A 81 22.94 25.92 21.98
C VAL A 81 21.85 25.88 23.06
N PRO A 82 20.81 26.74 23.00
CA PRO A 82 19.67 26.64 23.90
C PRO A 82 19.08 25.23 23.84
N ALA A 83 18.86 24.61 25.00
CA ALA A 83 18.26 23.29 25.05
C ALA A 83 16.77 23.41 24.68
N MET A 84 16.36 22.66 23.65
CA MET A 84 14.96 22.49 23.27
C MET A 84 14.14 22.06 24.51
N PRO A 85 12.90 22.57 24.70
CA PRO A 85 12.03 22.13 25.78
C PRO A 85 11.84 20.60 25.79
N PHE A 86 11.78 20.00 26.97
CA PHE A 86 11.74 18.55 27.13
C PHE A 86 10.54 17.91 26.41
N GLU A 87 9.38 18.55 26.46
CA GLU A 87 8.17 18.12 25.77
C GLU A 87 8.34 18.09 24.25
N LEU A 88 9.08 19.06 23.68
CA LEU A 88 9.32 19.15 22.25
C LEU A 88 10.35 18.09 21.82
N GLU A 89 11.39 17.83 22.62
CA GLU A 89 12.32 16.71 22.41
C GLU A 89 11.58 15.36 22.39
N VAL A 90 10.60 15.19 23.27
CA VAL A 90 9.75 13.99 23.30
C VAL A 90 8.89 13.88 22.04
N VAL A 91 8.27 14.99 21.59
CA VAL A 91 7.48 15.00 20.35
C VAL A 91 8.37 14.71 19.14
N GLU A 92 9.51 15.35 19.04
CA GLU A 92 10.44 15.17 17.93
C GLU A 92 10.98 13.73 17.90
N ALA A 93 11.41 13.18 19.02
CA ALA A 93 11.86 11.78 19.10
C ALA A 93 10.73 10.79 18.71
N ALA A 94 9.48 11.10 19.05
CA ALA A 94 8.32 10.29 18.68
C ALA A 94 8.05 10.33 17.16
N LEU A 95 8.07 11.53 16.56
CA LEU A 95 7.92 11.73 15.11
C LEU A 95 9.09 11.09 14.35
N LEU A 96 10.33 11.28 14.81
CA LEU A 96 11.52 10.69 14.22
C LEU A 96 11.47 9.17 14.21
N SER A 97 11.20 8.56 15.36
CA SER A 97 11.09 7.11 15.50
C SER A 97 10.00 6.55 14.59
N ARG A 98 8.86 7.23 14.49
CA ARG A 98 7.74 6.79 13.67
C ARG A 98 8.03 6.92 12.17
N THR A 99 8.57 8.05 11.73
CA THR A 99 8.87 8.32 10.32
C THR A 99 9.99 7.44 9.80
N GLN A 100 11.10 7.29 10.53
CA GLN A 100 12.19 6.39 10.16
C GLN A 100 11.72 4.95 9.97
N ARG A 101 10.80 4.46 10.81
CA ARG A 101 10.25 3.11 10.65
C ARG A 101 9.39 2.97 9.39
N LEU A 102 8.69 4.01 8.96
CA LEU A 102 7.95 3.99 7.70
C LEU A 102 8.92 3.98 6.51
N GLU A 103 9.92 4.86 6.53
CA GLU A 103 10.96 4.94 5.50
C GLU A 103 11.75 3.63 5.37
N GLN A 104 12.18 3.03 6.49
CA GLN A 104 12.87 1.74 6.48
C GLN A 104 12.01 0.60 5.92
N ARG A 105 10.69 0.63 6.16
CA ARG A 105 9.78 -0.35 5.55
C ARG A 105 9.67 -0.12 4.04
N LEU A 106 9.60 1.13 3.61
CA LEU A 106 9.59 1.48 2.19
C LEU A 106 10.86 1.00 1.48
N MET A 107 12.03 1.34 2.02
CA MET A 107 13.34 0.94 1.47
C MET A 107 13.52 -0.58 1.34
N LYS A 108 12.81 -1.38 2.15
CA LYS A 108 12.84 -2.85 2.06
C LYS A 108 11.87 -3.40 1.00
N VAL A 109 10.75 -2.74 0.77
CA VAL A 109 9.68 -3.21 -0.12
C VAL A 109 9.90 -2.72 -1.55
N GLU A 110 10.38 -1.50 -1.72
CA GLU A 110 10.64 -0.88 -3.02
C GLU A 110 11.48 -1.76 -3.97
N PRO A 111 12.71 -2.21 -3.62
CA PRO A 111 13.52 -3.01 -4.53
C PRO A 111 12.88 -4.36 -4.83
N ARG A 112 12.09 -4.92 -3.89
CA ARG A 112 11.37 -6.18 -4.10
C ARG A 112 10.27 -6.01 -5.14
N VAL A 113 9.51 -4.92 -5.05
CA VAL A 113 8.45 -4.61 -6.01
C VAL A 113 9.05 -4.36 -7.39
N GLN A 114 10.08 -3.52 -7.49
CA GLN A 114 10.77 -3.25 -8.76
C GLN A 114 11.26 -4.54 -9.44
N ALA A 115 11.96 -5.42 -8.69
CA ALA A 115 12.41 -6.70 -9.21
C ALA A 115 11.26 -7.62 -9.66
N LEU A 116 10.14 -7.64 -8.93
CA LEU A 116 8.96 -8.41 -9.33
C LEU A 116 8.36 -7.88 -10.65
N LEU A 117 8.28 -6.56 -10.82
CA LEU A 117 7.74 -5.93 -12.02
C LEU A 117 8.60 -6.21 -13.27
N GLU A 118 9.92 -6.36 -13.13
CA GLU A 118 10.81 -6.75 -14.23
C GLU A 118 10.61 -8.21 -14.67
N VAL A 119 10.32 -9.11 -13.72
CA VAL A 119 10.20 -10.56 -13.97
C VAL A 119 8.79 -10.95 -14.44
N LEU A 120 7.77 -10.25 -13.97
CA LEU A 120 6.35 -10.55 -14.20
C LEU A 120 5.96 -10.76 -15.67
N PRO A 121 6.42 -9.92 -16.63
CA PRO A 121 6.08 -10.07 -18.05
C PRO A 121 6.56 -11.39 -18.66
N ASN A 122 7.69 -11.91 -18.18
CA ASN A 122 8.36 -13.08 -18.74
C ASN A 122 8.04 -14.37 -17.97
N LYS A 123 7.63 -14.27 -16.70
CA LYS A 123 7.44 -15.43 -15.82
C LYS A 123 6.17 -15.30 -14.97
N LEU A 124 5.10 -15.90 -15.48
CA LEU A 124 3.79 -15.99 -14.83
C LEU A 124 3.67 -17.28 -14.00
N THR A 125 4.39 -17.32 -12.88
CA THR A 125 4.31 -18.44 -11.91
C THR A 125 3.49 -18.05 -10.68
N ALA A 126 2.77 -19.00 -10.09
CA ALA A 126 1.92 -18.76 -8.91
C ALA A 126 2.70 -18.14 -7.73
N ASP A 127 3.94 -18.56 -7.49
CA ASP A 127 4.81 -18.00 -6.45
C ASP A 127 5.10 -16.51 -6.66
N VAL A 128 5.41 -16.10 -7.89
CA VAL A 128 5.69 -14.71 -8.25
C VAL A 128 4.44 -13.82 -8.08
N LEU A 129 3.26 -14.33 -8.45
CA LEU A 129 1.99 -13.63 -8.23
C LEU A 129 1.66 -13.49 -6.74
N GLU A 130 1.95 -14.51 -5.93
CA GLU A 130 1.76 -14.45 -4.48
C GLU A 130 2.73 -13.45 -3.83
N GLN A 131 3.99 -13.41 -4.27
CA GLN A 131 4.96 -12.41 -3.82
C GLN A 131 4.53 -10.99 -4.19
N LEU A 132 3.96 -10.78 -5.39
CA LEU A 132 3.37 -9.51 -5.79
C LEU A 132 2.18 -9.13 -4.89
N ARG A 133 1.27 -10.07 -4.64
CA ARG A 133 0.10 -9.86 -3.75
C ARG A 133 0.53 -9.41 -2.35
N ILE A 134 1.50 -10.11 -1.75
CA ILE A 134 2.05 -9.77 -0.43
C ILE A 134 2.70 -8.38 -0.45
N SER A 135 3.46 -8.07 -1.50
CA SER A 135 4.12 -6.78 -1.65
C SER A 135 3.10 -5.64 -1.80
N LYS A 136 2.05 -5.82 -2.61
CA LYS A 136 0.93 -4.86 -2.73
C LYS A 136 0.22 -4.64 -1.41
N GLN A 137 -0.09 -5.70 -0.67
CA GLN A 137 -0.72 -5.59 0.65
C GLN A 137 0.16 -4.79 1.63
N THR A 138 1.47 -5.01 1.57
CA THR A 138 2.44 -4.26 2.38
C THR A 138 2.50 -2.79 2.00
N LEU A 139 2.47 -2.46 0.70
CA LEU A 139 2.43 -1.08 0.20
C LEU A 139 1.13 -0.36 0.61
N VAL A 140 -0.02 -1.03 0.54
CA VAL A 140 -1.31 -0.47 0.99
C VAL A 140 -1.26 -0.13 2.48
N GLU A 141 -0.76 -1.04 3.32
CA GLU A 141 -0.64 -0.80 4.75
C GLU A 141 0.35 0.33 5.07
N LEU A 142 1.49 0.36 4.37
CA LEU A 142 2.51 1.39 4.53
C LEU A 142 1.97 2.76 4.11
N GLY A 143 1.37 2.85 2.93
CA GLY A 143 0.78 4.06 2.38
C GLY A 143 -0.34 4.60 3.28
N SER A 144 -1.22 3.73 3.77
CA SER A 144 -2.27 4.12 4.73
C SER A 144 -1.69 4.69 6.03
N ARG A 145 -0.65 4.06 6.59
CA ARG A 145 -0.01 4.54 7.82
C ARG A 145 0.76 5.84 7.65
N ALA A 146 1.47 6.00 6.54
CA ALA A 146 2.17 7.25 6.21
C ALA A 146 1.18 8.38 5.91
N GLY A 147 0.11 8.09 5.16
CA GLY A 147 -0.96 9.03 4.85
C GLY A 147 -1.72 9.51 6.09
N ALA A 148 -1.99 8.60 7.04
CA ALA A 148 -2.64 8.99 8.29
C ALA A 148 -1.73 9.88 9.16
N LEU A 149 -0.42 9.63 9.18
CA LEU A 149 0.54 10.48 9.91
C LEU A 149 0.70 11.84 9.25
N ARG A 150 0.75 11.87 7.91
CA ARG A 150 0.73 13.09 7.08
C ARG A 150 -0.51 13.93 7.40
N GLN A 151 -1.70 13.31 7.42
CA GLN A 151 -2.94 14.04 7.72
C GLN A 151 -2.93 14.63 9.13
N MET A 152 -2.48 13.87 10.13
CA MET A 152 -2.39 14.37 11.51
C MET A 152 -1.44 15.58 11.63
N LEU A 153 -0.30 15.57 10.92
CA LEU A 153 0.62 16.70 10.89
C LEU A 153 0.05 17.90 10.13
N LEU A 154 -0.65 17.66 9.03
CA LEU A 154 -1.36 18.70 8.28
C LEU A 154 -2.41 19.38 9.15
N ASP A 155 -3.28 18.60 9.79
CA ASP A 155 -4.35 19.12 10.67
C ASP A 155 -3.77 19.93 11.83
N LEU A 156 -2.58 19.56 12.33
CA LEU A 156 -1.88 20.28 13.39
C LEU A 156 -1.28 21.61 12.88
N LEU A 157 -0.70 21.61 11.68
CA LEU A 157 -0.14 22.81 11.04
C LEU A 157 -1.23 23.80 10.60
N GLU A 158 -2.43 23.32 10.28
CA GLU A 158 -3.57 24.17 9.91
C GLU A 158 -4.21 24.90 11.10
N ASP A 159 -4.01 24.44 12.35
CA ASP A 159 -4.51 25.08 13.57
C ASP A 159 -3.38 25.80 14.35
N PRO A 160 -3.15 27.11 14.12
CA PRO A 160 -2.11 27.86 14.82
C PRO A 160 -2.33 27.90 16.34
N LEU A 161 -3.57 27.67 16.82
CA LEU A 161 -3.85 27.63 18.25
C LEU A 161 -3.32 26.36 18.92
N GLU A 162 -3.24 25.23 18.21
CA GLU A 162 -2.58 24.03 18.73
C GLU A 162 -1.07 24.25 18.85
N ILE A 163 -0.44 24.89 17.87
CA ILE A 163 1.00 25.22 17.90
C ILE A 163 1.30 26.19 19.04
N ARG A 164 0.56 27.28 19.16
CA ARG A 164 0.68 28.22 20.28
C ARG A 164 0.46 27.56 21.63
N ARG A 165 -0.47 26.60 21.71
CA ARG A 165 -0.66 25.79 22.94
C ARG A 165 0.60 25.02 23.31
N ILE A 166 1.35 24.51 22.34
CA ILE A 166 2.64 23.85 22.57
C ILE A 166 3.67 24.87 23.08
N CYS A 167 3.80 26.04 22.45
CA CYS A 167 4.77 27.07 22.84
C CYS A 167 4.59 27.58 24.27
N ILE A 168 3.34 27.66 24.76
CA ILE A 168 3.07 28.16 26.12
C ILE A 168 3.05 27.06 27.19
N MET A 169 3.33 25.80 26.82
CA MET A 169 3.39 24.69 27.78
C MET A 169 4.38 24.98 28.89
N GLY A 170 3.93 24.92 30.15
CA GLY A 170 4.80 25.16 31.31
C GLY A 170 5.22 26.60 31.54
N ARG A 171 4.69 27.54 30.76
CA ARG A 171 4.86 28.97 30.97
C ARG A 171 3.67 29.57 31.69
N ASN A 172 3.90 30.71 32.35
CA ASN A 172 2.83 31.52 32.95
C ASN A 172 2.16 32.41 31.88
N CYS A 173 1.71 31.77 30.81
CA CYS A 173 1.03 32.37 29.68
C CYS A 173 -0.35 31.74 29.50
N THR A 174 -1.31 32.53 29.05
CA THR A 174 -2.67 32.11 28.78
C THR A 174 -3.06 32.46 27.36
N LEU A 175 -3.67 31.51 26.66
CA LEU A 175 -4.20 31.71 25.31
C LEU A 175 -5.65 32.22 25.39
N ASN A 176 -5.91 33.41 24.86
CA ASN A 176 -7.26 33.95 24.79
C ASN A 176 -7.98 33.47 23.52
N LYS A 177 -8.88 32.50 23.67
CA LYS A 177 -9.62 31.86 22.55
C LYS A 177 -10.52 32.79 21.71
N ARG A 178 -10.70 34.05 22.10
CA ARG A 178 -11.54 35.01 21.34
C ARG A 178 -10.75 35.81 20.32
N ASN A 179 -9.49 36.11 20.64
CA ASN A 179 -8.64 36.99 19.85
C ASN A 179 -7.35 36.29 19.41
N ASP A 180 -7.16 35.04 19.82
CA ASP A 180 -5.97 34.21 19.58
C ASP A 180 -4.66 34.80 20.13
N ASP A 181 -4.77 35.84 20.95
CA ASP A 181 -3.66 36.50 21.61
C ASP A 181 -3.12 35.66 22.77
N VAL A 182 -1.79 35.60 22.84
CA VAL A 182 -1.05 35.05 23.98
C VAL A 182 -0.80 36.18 24.98
N GLU A 183 -1.35 36.03 26.18
CA GLU A 183 -1.09 36.89 27.32
C GLU A 183 -0.08 36.20 28.25
N CYS A 184 1.13 36.77 28.36
CA CYS A 184 2.18 36.28 29.25
C CYS A 184 2.41 37.26 30.39
N THR A 185 2.77 36.72 31.56
CA THR A 185 3.12 37.54 32.73
C THR A 185 4.40 38.35 32.49
N LEU A 186 5.32 37.81 31.68
CA LEU A 186 6.58 38.44 31.30
C LEU A 186 6.62 38.67 29.78
N PRO A 187 7.10 39.84 29.31
CA PRO A 187 7.22 40.12 27.88
C PRO A 187 8.28 39.23 27.20
N LEU A 188 9.30 38.79 27.95
CA LEU A 188 10.32 37.88 27.46
C LEU A 188 9.73 36.49 27.13
N ASP A 189 8.81 35.98 27.95
CA ASP A 189 8.15 34.69 27.71
C ASP A 189 7.32 34.71 26.43
N LYS A 190 6.72 35.88 26.12
CA LYS A 190 6.00 36.08 24.86
C LYS A 190 6.95 36.04 23.67
N GLN A 191 8.07 36.76 23.73
CA GLN A 191 9.06 36.76 22.66
C GLN A 191 9.63 35.36 22.40
N ILE A 192 9.96 34.60 23.47
CA ILE A 192 10.43 33.22 23.33
C ILE A 192 9.33 32.33 22.72
N ALA A 193 8.07 32.51 23.12
CA ALA A 193 6.97 31.73 22.55
C ALA A 193 6.74 32.02 21.07
N ASP A 194 6.88 33.28 20.65
CA ASP A 194 6.79 33.69 19.25
C ASP A 194 7.97 33.11 18.43
N ASP A 195 9.20 33.14 18.97
CA ASP A 195 10.39 32.55 18.32
C ASP A 195 10.25 31.01 18.19
N GLU A 196 9.74 30.34 19.24
CA GLU A 196 9.52 28.89 19.23
C GLU A 196 8.36 28.45 18.32
N GLU A 197 7.37 29.31 18.07
CA GLU A 197 6.26 29.03 17.14
C GLU A 197 6.80 28.72 15.73
N GLU A 198 7.71 29.57 15.22
CA GLU A 198 8.36 29.37 13.92
C GLU A 198 9.24 28.11 13.91
N GLU A 199 10.00 27.85 14.98
CA GLU A 199 10.83 26.65 15.09
C GLU A 199 10.00 25.35 15.10
N ILE A 200 8.87 25.34 15.81
CA ILE A 200 7.96 24.19 15.87
C ILE A 200 7.29 23.97 14.51
N GLU A 201 6.85 25.04 13.83
CA GLU A 201 6.30 24.94 12.48
C GLU A 201 7.31 24.30 11.52
N MET A 202 8.55 24.81 11.46
CA MET A 202 9.60 24.25 10.61
C MET A 202 9.89 22.78 10.94
N LEU A 203 9.90 22.40 12.22
CA LEU A 203 10.07 21.01 12.65
C LEU A 203 8.94 20.13 12.13
N LEU A 204 7.68 20.55 12.31
CA LEU A 204 6.50 19.79 11.91
C LEU A 204 6.40 19.68 10.38
N GLU A 205 6.70 20.75 9.64
CA GLU A 205 6.78 20.77 8.18
C GLU A 205 7.81 19.77 7.64
N ASN A 206 8.99 19.68 8.28
CA ASN A 206 10.00 18.71 7.91
C ASN A 206 9.47 17.26 8.00
N TYR A 207 8.81 16.92 9.11
CA TYR A 207 8.22 15.59 9.27
C TYR A 207 7.02 15.37 8.34
N LEU A 208 6.23 16.40 8.05
CA LEU A 208 5.13 16.35 7.07
C LEU A 208 5.68 15.99 5.69
N GLN A 209 6.72 16.67 5.23
CA GLN A 209 7.36 16.42 3.94
C GLN A 209 7.93 14.99 3.86
N ARG A 210 8.55 14.49 4.94
CA ARG A 210 9.03 13.10 5.01
C ARG A 210 7.89 12.09 4.92
N CYS A 211 6.78 12.34 5.62
CA CYS A 211 5.59 11.48 5.55
C CYS A 211 4.96 11.49 4.16
N GLU A 212 4.87 12.67 3.52
CA GLU A 212 4.35 12.83 2.17
C GLU A 212 5.20 12.11 1.14
N SER A 213 6.53 12.25 1.22
CA SER A 213 7.46 11.50 0.36
C SER A 213 7.28 10.00 0.51
N CYS A 214 7.21 9.49 1.76
CA CYS A 214 6.99 8.06 2.00
C CYS A 214 5.62 7.59 1.49
N HIS A 215 4.57 8.38 1.68
CA HIS A 215 3.21 8.07 1.22
C HIS A 215 3.14 8.03 -0.32
N GLY A 216 3.63 9.08 -0.98
CA GLY A 216 3.60 9.19 -2.43
C GLY A 216 4.46 8.13 -3.13
N GLN A 217 5.62 7.77 -2.57
CA GLN A 217 6.42 6.66 -3.09
C GLN A 217 5.70 5.31 -2.96
N ALA A 218 5.05 5.04 -1.83
CA ALA A 218 4.29 3.82 -1.64
C ALA A 218 3.08 3.73 -2.61
N GLU A 219 2.39 4.85 -2.85
CA GLU A 219 1.29 4.93 -3.80
C GLU A 219 1.75 4.69 -5.24
N ARG A 220 2.83 5.35 -5.67
CA ARG A 220 3.42 5.15 -7.01
C ARG A 220 3.78 3.69 -7.27
N LEU A 221 4.48 3.04 -6.33
CA LEU A 221 4.84 1.62 -6.46
C LEU A 221 3.60 0.72 -6.51
N LEU A 222 2.57 1.05 -5.74
CA LEU A 222 1.32 0.30 -5.72
C LEU A 222 0.59 0.42 -7.06
N ASP A 223 0.56 1.61 -7.64
CA ASP A 223 -0.09 1.85 -8.93
C ASP A 223 0.67 1.19 -10.07
N SER A 224 2.01 1.27 -10.10
CA SER A 224 2.81 0.48 -11.05
C SER A 224 2.55 -1.02 -10.94
N ALA A 225 2.36 -1.53 -9.72
CA ALA A 225 2.02 -2.94 -9.52
C ALA A 225 0.59 -3.30 -9.98
N LYS A 226 -0.37 -2.38 -9.87
CA LYS A 226 -1.73 -2.57 -10.42
C LYS A 226 -1.71 -2.54 -11.95
N GLU A 227 -1.03 -1.56 -12.56
CA GLU A 227 -0.91 -1.44 -14.02
C GLU A 227 -0.28 -2.70 -14.63
N MET A 228 0.75 -3.25 -13.98
CA MET A 228 1.37 -4.50 -14.44
C MET A 228 0.41 -5.69 -14.33
N GLU A 229 -0.38 -5.78 -13.26
CA GLU A 229 -1.40 -6.83 -13.10
C GLU A 229 -2.47 -6.76 -14.20
N ASP A 230 -2.94 -5.55 -14.51
CA ASP A 230 -3.91 -5.31 -15.59
C ASP A 230 -3.32 -5.68 -16.96
N SER A 231 -2.06 -5.32 -17.22
CA SER A 231 -1.33 -5.72 -18.43
C SER A 231 -1.22 -7.24 -18.56
N ILE A 232 -0.94 -7.94 -17.46
CA ILE A 232 -0.90 -9.41 -17.43
C ILE A 232 -2.28 -10.01 -17.70
N ALA A 233 -3.32 -9.46 -17.10
CA ALA A 233 -4.68 -9.93 -17.32
C ALA A 233 -5.07 -9.82 -18.81
N VAL A 234 -4.72 -8.70 -19.45
CA VAL A 234 -4.91 -8.50 -20.89
C VAL A 234 -4.09 -9.51 -21.70
N ASN A 235 -2.80 -9.67 -21.42
CA ASN A 235 -1.96 -10.64 -22.14
C ASN A 235 -2.45 -12.10 -21.99
N LEU A 236 -2.91 -12.50 -20.80
CA LEU A 236 -3.47 -13.83 -20.56
C LEU A 236 -4.80 -14.05 -21.30
N SER A 237 -5.62 -13.01 -21.44
CA SER A 237 -6.84 -13.10 -22.24
C SER A 237 -6.53 -13.25 -23.74
N SER A 238 -5.53 -12.52 -24.25
CA SER A 238 -5.05 -12.65 -25.62
C SER A 238 -4.50 -14.05 -25.91
N ARG A 239 -3.64 -14.61 -25.04
CA ARG A 239 -3.13 -15.98 -25.21
C ARG A 239 -4.24 -17.04 -25.17
N ARG A 240 -5.25 -16.87 -24.30
CA ARG A 240 -6.41 -17.78 -24.27
C ARG A 240 -7.21 -17.75 -25.57
N LEU A 241 -7.34 -16.56 -26.18
CA LEU A 241 -7.98 -16.43 -27.49
C LEU A 241 -7.18 -17.16 -28.58
N GLU A 242 -5.86 -17.02 -28.60
CA GLU A 242 -5.00 -17.77 -29.54
C GLU A 242 -5.15 -19.29 -29.37
N VAL A 243 -5.14 -19.79 -28.14
CA VAL A 243 -5.35 -21.22 -27.85
C VAL A 243 -6.73 -21.68 -28.31
N SER A 244 -7.77 -20.91 -28.03
CA SER A 244 -9.14 -21.23 -28.45
C SER A 244 -9.27 -21.26 -29.98
N ARG A 245 -8.56 -20.37 -30.71
CA ARG A 245 -8.50 -20.42 -32.17
C ARG A 245 -7.86 -21.70 -32.70
N VAL A 246 -6.76 -22.14 -32.08
CA VAL A 246 -6.11 -23.41 -32.42
C VAL A 246 -7.02 -24.60 -32.12
N GLU A 247 -7.71 -24.58 -30.97
CA GLU A 247 -8.67 -25.62 -30.60
C GLU A 247 -9.82 -25.71 -31.62
N LEU A 248 -10.41 -24.57 -32.02
CA LEU A 248 -11.43 -24.52 -33.05
C LEU A 248 -10.93 -25.09 -34.39
N LEU A 249 -9.70 -24.79 -34.79
CA LEU A 249 -9.10 -25.37 -36.01
C LEU A 249 -8.96 -26.90 -35.91
N LEU A 250 -8.54 -27.42 -34.76
CA LEU A 250 -8.44 -28.87 -34.53
C LEU A 250 -9.83 -29.54 -34.52
N GLN A 251 -10.84 -28.90 -33.95
CA GLN A 251 -12.22 -29.38 -33.97
C GLN A 251 -12.79 -29.44 -35.39
N VAL A 252 -12.58 -28.39 -36.20
CA VAL A 252 -12.98 -28.37 -37.62
C VAL A 252 -12.29 -29.49 -38.39
N GLY A 253 -10.98 -29.67 -38.19
CA GLY A 253 -10.24 -30.78 -38.81
C GLY A 253 -10.79 -32.16 -38.41
N THR A 254 -11.09 -32.36 -37.13
CA THR A 254 -11.67 -33.59 -36.59
C THR A 254 -13.06 -33.86 -37.18
N PHE A 255 -13.89 -32.83 -37.33
CA PHE A 255 -15.20 -32.95 -37.96
C PHE A 255 -15.08 -33.40 -39.43
N CYS A 256 -14.17 -32.81 -40.21
CA CYS A 256 -13.92 -33.22 -41.59
C CYS A 256 -13.48 -34.69 -41.69
N VAL A 257 -12.57 -35.14 -40.81
CA VAL A 257 -12.13 -36.54 -40.74
C VAL A 257 -13.27 -37.47 -40.34
N ALA A 258 -14.11 -37.08 -39.38
CA ALA A 258 -15.25 -37.87 -38.93
C ALA A 258 -16.29 -38.09 -40.05
N VAL A 259 -16.58 -37.06 -40.85
CA VAL A 259 -17.45 -37.18 -42.04
C VAL A 259 -16.82 -38.15 -43.05
N GLY A 260 -15.52 -38.03 -43.32
CA GLY A 260 -14.80 -38.96 -44.20
C GLY A 260 -14.83 -40.41 -43.70
N ALA A 261 -14.64 -40.62 -42.40
CA ALA A 261 -14.71 -41.93 -41.75
C ALA A 261 -16.12 -42.53 -41.79
N LEU A 262 -17.17 -41.70 -41.70
CA LEU A 262 -18.55 -42.14 -41.86
C LEU A 262 -18.80 -42.66 -43.27
N VAL A 263 -18.34 -41.94 -44.29
CA VAL A 263 -18.45 -42.39 -45.69
C VAL A 263 -17.68 -43.70 -45.90
N ALA A 264 -16.43 -43.77 -45.42
CA ALA A 264 -15.64 -45.00 -45.46
C ALA A 264 -16.33 -46.17 -44.72
N GLY A 265 -16.94 -45.89 -43.56
CA GLY A 265 -17.69 -46.85 -42.76
C GLY A 265 -18.88 -47.43 -43.51
N ILE A 266 -19.70 -46.60 -44.17
CA ILE A 266 -20.85 -47.05 -44.97
C ILE A 266 -20.41 -48.02 -46.07
N PHE A 267 -19.31 -47.71 -46.78
CA PHE A 267 -18.78 -48.60 -47.82
C PHE A 267 -17.99 -49.80 -47.27
N GLY A 268 -17.54 -49.75 -46.02
CA GLY A 268 -16.87 -50.86 -45.32
C GLY A 268 -17.85 -51.85 -44.66
N MET A 269 -19.15 -51.59 -44.69
CA MET A 269 -20.17 -52.50 -44.17
C MET A 269 -20.40 -53.68 -45.12
N ASN A 270 -20.64 -54.87 -44.57
CA ASN A 270 -20.89 -56.11 -45.32
C ASN A 270 -22.33 -56.17 -45.88
N LEU A 271 -22.74 -55.14 -46.62
CA LEU A 271 -24.01 -55.05 -47.35
C LEU A 271 -23.69 -55.03 -48.84
N ARG A 272 -24.39 -55.84 -49.65
CA ARG A 272 -24.13 -55.92 -51.10
C ARG A 272 -24.34 -54.56 -51.77
N SER A 273 -23.24 -53.87 -52.06
CA SER A 273 -23.25 -52.53 -52.66
C SER A 273 -23.16 -52.56 -54.21
N TYR A 274 -22.88 -53.72 -54.82
CA TYR A 274 -22.62 -53.90 -56.27
C TYR A 274 -21.47 -53.05 -56.87
N LEU A 275 -20.89 -52.12 -56.10
CA LEU A 275 -19.73 -51.29 -56.45
C LEU A 275 -18.37 -51.97 -56.17
N GLU A 276 -18.36 -53.10 -55.48
CA GLU A 276 -17.16 -53.83 -55.02
C GLU A 276 -16.44 -54.61 -56.15
N GLU A 277 -17.13 -54.91 -57.26
CA GLU A 277 -16.57 -55.70 -58.36
C GLU A 277 -15.60 -54.89 -59.25
N HIS A 278 -15.59 -53.56 -59.11
CA HIS A 278 -14.74 -52.68 -59.91
C HIS A 278 -13.53 -52.17 -59.10
N VAL A 279 -12.32 -52.55 -59.52
CA VAL A 279 -11.04 -52.07 -58.96
C VAL A 279 -10.95 -50.54 -58.93
N PHE A 280 -11.62 -49.86 -59.87
CA PHE A 280 -11.67 -48.40 -59.95
C PHE A 280 -12.51 -47.73 -58.84
N ALA A 281 -13.53 -48.41 -58.30
CA ALA A 281 -14.42 -47.84 -57.29
C ALA A 281 -13.70 -47.58 -55.95
N PHE A 282 -12.74 -48.43 -55.57
CA PHE A 282 -11.90 -48.24 -54.39
C PHE A 282 -11.06 -46.96 -54.47
N TRP A 283 -10.36 -46.76 -55.59
CA TRP A 283 -9.52 -45.58 -55.79
C TRP A 283 -10.35 -44.30 -55.90
N LEU A 284 -11.54 -44.36 -56.52
CA LEU A 284 -12.42 -43.21 -56.67
C LEU A 284 -13.04 -42.77 -55.32
N THR A 285 -13.47 -43.73 -54.49
CA THR A 285 -14.02 -43.43 -53.16
C THR A 285 -12.97 -42.90 -52.20
N THR A 286 -11.77 -43.51 -52.17
CA THR A 286 -10.66 -43.01 -51.35
C THR A 286 -10.18 -41.62 -51.76
N ALA A 287 -9.99 -41.38 -53.07
CA ALA A 287 -9.65 -40.05 -53.58
C ALA A 287 -10.77 -39.03 -53.28
N GLY A 288 -12.04 -39.42 -53.46
CA GLY A 288 -13.19 -38.57 -53.17
C GLY A 288 -13.29 -38.15 -51.70
N ILE A 289 -13.02 -39.08 -50.76
CA ILE A 289 -12.99 -38.78 -49.33
C ILE A 289 -11.86 -37.79 -48.99
N ILE A 290 -10.66 -38.00 -49.54
CA ILE A 290 -9.50 -37.12 -49.29
C ILE A 290 -9.78 -35.72 -49.85
N VAL A 291 -10.19 -35.61 -51.10
CA VAL A 291 -10.49 -34.31 -51.74
C VAL A 291 -11.66 -33.63 -51.06
N GLY A 292 -12.72 -34.37 -50.74
CA GLY A 292 -13.89 -33.85 -50.03
C GLY A 292 -13.54 -33.31 -48.64
N ALA A 293 -12.69 -34.02 -47.88
CA ALA A 293 -12.23 -33.56 -46.57
C ALA A 293 -11.41 -32.26 -46.66
N VAL A 294 -10.50 -32.16 -47.65
CA VAL A 294 -9.70 -30.95 -47.88
C VAL A 294 -10.60 -29.77 -48.28
N VAL A 295 -11.53 -29.96 -49.22
CA VAL A 295 -12.45 -28.91 -49.65
C VAL A 295 -13.35 -28.45 -48.51
N ALA A 296 -13.93 -29.38 -47.74
CA ALA A 296 -14.76 -29.07 -46.59
C ALA A 296 -13.98 -28.27 -45.53
N PHE A 297 -12.71 -28.62 -45.28
CA PHE A 297 -11.85 -27.88 -44.36
C PHE A 297 -11.61 -26.44 -44.83
N PHE A 298 -11.27 -26.23 -46.12
CA PHE A 298 -11.05 -24.89 -46.67
C PHE A 298 -12.32 -24.02 -46.68
N LEU A 299 -13.49 -24.61 -46.99
CA LEU A 299 -14.77 -23.90 -46.93
C LEU A 299 -15.10 -23.47 -45.50
N MET A 300 -14.96 -24.37 -44.52
CA MET A 300 -15.19 -24.06 -43.11
C MET A 300 -14.18 -23.03 -42.58
N TYR A 301 -12.90 -23.14 -42.97
CA TYR A 301 -11.88 -22.17 -42.62
C TYR A 301 -12.20 -20.78 -43.17
N SER A 302 -12.58 -20.67 -44.44
CA SER A 302 -12.96 -19.39 -45.07
C SER A 302 -14.17 -18.78 -44.37
N TYR A 303 -15.19 -19.59 -44.06
CA TYR A 303 -16.38 -19.14 -43.33
C TYR A 303 -16.05 -18.57 -41.95
N LEU A 304 -15.19 -19.25 -41.19
CA LEU A 304 -14.76 -18.79 -39.85
C LEU A 304 -13.89 -17.52 -39.91
N ARG A 305 -13.08 -17.39 -40.96
CA ARG A 305 -12.26 -16.20 -41.21
C ARG A 305 -13.12 -14.98 -41.56
N ASP A 306 -14.12 -15.14 -42.41
CA ASP A 306 -15.03 -14.05 -42.80
C ASP A 306 -15.83 -13.50 -41.61
N ARG A 307 -16.14 -14.37 -40.64
CA ARG A 307 -16.82 -14.01 -39.38
C ARG A 307 -15.90 -13.32 -38.36
N ARG A 308 -14.60 -13.16 -38.64
CA ARG A 308 -13.56 -12.63 -37.70
C ARG A 308 -13.48 -13.37 -36.36
N ILE A 309 -13.90 -14.63 -36.34
CA ILE A 309 -13.76 -15.50 -35.16
C ILE A 309 -12.31 -16.03 -35.11
N LEU A 310 -11.71 -16.24 -36.28
CA LEU A 310 -10.29 -16.46 -36.48
C LEU A 310 -9.48 -15.17 -36.64
#